data_AF-A0AA37LQQ0-F1
#
_entry.id   AF-A0AA37LQQ0-F1
#
_cell.length_a   1.000
_cell.length_b   1.000
_cell.length_c   1.000
_cell.angle_alpha   90.00
_cell.angle_beta   90.00
_cell.angle_gamma   90.00
#
_symmetry.space_group_name_H-M   'P 1'
#
loop_
_entity.id
_entity.type
_entity.pdbx_description
1 polymer ?
#
loop_
_entity_poly.entity_id
_entity_poly.type
_entity_poly.pdbx_seq_one_letter_code
_entity_poly.pdbx_strand_id
1 'polypeptide(L)'
;MAPRRRPKGCPHDSLIVEPSGYGRNKAGFVRAPPEKRAAASAGPGRATVNSASDVSAPEPSTFPGPLVLPDDDLALGPRHPPQSMRSWASGHWRNPITPERKTLYVADVPAIDDSAAFMREWASPDLSGVKPPVVPDRLGHPKVEDVMGYFSAFYHPLPVRPLPTSLRFVKWGDEEPRAGEKPKRMMVGLETGRGPTAGIRARPSPDDLARMQLNLCDLLDALMAILPRDAYAACMVVAQDLYEDENDDFCCGRAFGGSRICLVSSFRYRPVLDQIQGVEREHMWPASHCERFVVEAVEWWEEQDAVERGESGEGSGGVKRKGKNGDDDDDDDDGEIAIDWKKVGGTAMGAAVEASRGVLVPRTTPRRAEDEDLNGMWLARVARTAAHEVGHCLGLGHCIYYACVMQGTGGLGEDGRQPPYFCPVCEAKFVWGLGEMGVVEGGKAGKWRGGRQREVERERMEAMMGFCELWKGVGMFAGYKGWLEARLRREFVAREVEVIDLTR
;
A
#
# COMPACT_ATOMS: atom_id res chain seq x y z
N MET A 1 6.01 13.34 -6.80
CA MET A 1 5.82 14.80 -6.96
C MET A 1 4.75 15.07 -8.01
N ALA A 2 3.93 16.13 -7.87
CA ALA A 2 2.71 16.32 -8.66
C ALA A 2 2.87 17.35 -9.79
N PRO A 3 2.23 17.17 -10.96
CA PRO A 3 2.38 18.06 -12.11
C PRO A 3 1.96 19.52 -11.83
N ARG A 4 2.57 20.45 -12.57
CA ARG A 4 2.52 21.93 -12.40
C ARG A 4 1.13 22.55 -12.33
N ARG A 5 0.06 21.86 -12.73
CA ARG A 5 -1.32 22.38 -12.68
C ARG A 5 -2.31 21.27 -12.39
N ARG A 6 -3.01 21.34 -11.25
CA ARG A 6 -4.23 20.57 -10.96
C ARG A 6 -5.23 20.76 -12.11
N PRO A 7 -5.49 19.77 -12.96
CA PRO A 7 -6.62 19.87 -13.86
C PRO A 7 -7.86 19.77 -12.99
N LYS A 8 -8.66 20.83 -12.87
CA LYS A 8 -9.98 20.67 -12.25
C LYS A 8 -10.76 19.63 -13.07
N GLY A 9 -11.02 18.47 -12.48
CA GLY A 9 -11.84 17.43 -13.09
C GLY A 9 -11.10 16.61 -14.13
N CYS A 10 -9.98 15.99 -13.75
CA CYS A 10 -9.42 14.91 -14.57
C CYS A 10 -10.51 13.83 -14.75
N PRO A 11 -10.87 13.45 -16.00
CA PRO A 11 -11.98 12.53 -16.22
C PRO A 11 -11.61 11.08 -15.85
N HIS A 12 -10.32 10.76 -15.81
CA HIS A 12 -9.78 9.41 -15.58
C HIS A 12 -10.29 8.36 -16.59
N ASP A 13 -10.59 8.77 -17.82
CA ASP A 13 -11.22 7.92 -18.84
C ASP A 13 -10.26 6.89 -19.47
N SER A 14 -8.96 7.16 -19.42
CA SER A 14 -7.90 6.33 -19.98
C SER A 14 -6.89 5.93 -18.90
N LEU A 15 -6.51 4.66 -18.88
CA LEU A 15 -5.64 4.06 -17.87
C LEU A 15 -4.44 3.35 -18.49
N ILE A 16 -3.24 3.65 -17.98
CA ILE A 16 -2.01 2.90 -18.27
C ILE A 16 -2.04 1.56 -17.55
N VAL A 17 -1.80 0.48 -18.30
CA VAL A 17 -1.82 -0.89 -17.74
C VAL A 17 -0.47 -1.59 -17.74
N GLU A 18 0.57 -0.93 -18.22
CA GLU A 18 1.96 -1.38 -18.22
C GLU A 18 2.88 -0.35 -17.51
N PRO A 19 4.14 -0.67 -17.20
CA PRO A 19 5.05 0.33 -16.64
C PRO A 19 5.18 1.55 -17.56
N SER A 20 5.36 2.74 -17.01
CA SER A 20 5.46 4.00 -17.77
C SER A 20 6.58 3.95 -18.81
N GLY A 21 6.52 4.84 -19.81
CA GLY A 21 7.61 4.99 -20.78
C GLY A 21 8.97 5.21 -20.10
N TYR A 22 9.00 6.04 -19.06
CA TYR A 22 10.18 6.27 -18.22
C TYR A 22 10.70 4.97 -17.60
N GLY A 23 9.82 4.20 -16.95
CA GLY A 23 10.18 2.96 -16.27
C GLY A 23 10.81 1.95 -17.23
N ARG A 24 10.24 1.79 -18.43
CA ARG A 24 10.73 0.86 -19.45
C ARG A 24 12.05 1.33 -20.08
N ASN A 25 12.11 2.60 -20.49
CA ASN A 25 13.13 3.09 -21.41
C ASN A 25 14.30 3.78 -20.70
N LYS A 26 14.05 4.47 -19.58
CA LYS A 26 15.05 5.26 -18.83
C LYS A 26 15.52 4.55 -17.56
N ALA A 27 14.58 4.05 -16.76
CA ALA A 27 14.92 3.29 -15.55
C ALA A 27 15.37 1.85 -15.85
N GLY A 28 14.95 1.28 -16.98
CA GLY A 28 15.31 -0.08 -17.39
C GLY A 28 14.58 -1.17 -16.61
N PHE A 29 13.40 -0.87 -16.05
CA PHE A 29 12.53 -1.87 -15.44
C PHE A 29 11.88 -2.74 -16.51
N VAL A 30 12.12 -4.04 -16.44
CA VAL A 30 11.55 -5.02 -17.38
C VAL A 30 10.52 -5.87 -16.65
N ARG A 31 9.24 -5.63 -16.92
CA ARG A 31 8.16 -6.45 -16.39
C ARG A 31 8.21 -7.85 -16.99
N ALA A 32 7.97 -8.87 -16.15
CA ALA A 32 7.89 -10.24 -16.63
C ALA A 32 6.75 -10.43 -17.66
N PRO A 33 7.00 -11.17 -18.77
CA PRO A 33 5.98 -11.44 -19.79
C PRO A 33 4.80 -12.25 -19.21
N PRO A 34 3.61 -12.21 -19.85
CA PRO A 34 2.39 -12.86 -19.37
C PRO A 34 2.58 -14.31 -18.92
N GLU A 35 3.24 -15.13 -19.72
CA GLU A 35 3.50 -16.55 -19.42
C GLU A 35 4.30 -16.74 -18.12
N LYS A 36 5.33 -15.91 -17.89
CA LYS A 36 6.13 -15.95 -16.67
C LYS A 36 5.33 -15.44 -15.46
N ARG A 37 4.41 -14.49 -15.64
CA ARG A 37 3.50 -14.02 -14.58
C ARG A 37 2.47 -15.08 -14.20
N ALA A 38 1.90 -15.77 -15.18
CA ALA A 38 1.01 -16.91 -14.95
C ALA A 38 1.74 -18.03 -14.20
N ALA A 39 2.94 -18.40 -14.68
CA ALA A 39 3.79 -19.40 -14.01
C ALA A 39 4.22 -18.98 -12.59
N ALA A 40 4.42 -17.68 -12.34
CA ALA A 40 4.77 -17.17 -11.02
C ALA A 40 3.64 -17.35 -9.98
N SER A 41 2.38 -17.40 -10.42
CA SER A 41 1.23 -17.65 -9.55
C SER A 41 0.94 -19.15 -9.34
N ALA A 42 1.55 -20.03 -10.14
CA ALA A 42 1.24 -21.46 -10.17
C ALA A 42 1.84 -22.27 -9.01
N GLY A 43 1.05 -23.24 -8.52
CA GLY A 43 1.35 -24.28 -7.52
C GLY A 43 2.72 -24.97 -7.63
N PRO A 44 3.37 -25.36 -6.50
CA PRO A 44 4.25 -26.53 -6.49
C PRO A 44 3.45 -27.80 -6.80
N GLY A 45 3.39 -28.17 -8.08
CA GLY A 45 2.82 -29.42 -8.58
C GLY A 45 3.18 -29.60 -10.06
N ARG A 46 3.36 -30.86 -10.51
CA ARG A 46 3.49 -31.15 -11.95
C ARG A 46 2.15 -30.80 -12.59
N ALA A 47 2.10 -29.73 -13.39
CA ALA A 47 1.07 -29.60 -14.39
C ALA A 47 1.11 -30.89 -15.22
N THR A 48 0.01 -31.64 -15.29
CA THR A 48 -0.14 -32.62 -16.35
C THR A 48 -0.05 -31.85 -17.67
N VAL A 49 0.60 -32.41 -18.69
CA VAL A 49 0.92 -31.71 -19.95
C VAL A 49 -0.33 -31.11 -20.63
N ASN A 50 -1.53 -31.57 -20.26
CA ASN A 50 -2.83 -31.06 -20.72
C ASN A 50 -3.44 -29.93 -19.86
N SER A 51 -2.78 -29.47 -18.79
CA SER A 51 -3.25 -28.39 -17.89
C SER A 51 -2.39 -27.12 -17.95
N ALA A 52 -1.21 -27.20 -18.60
CA ALA A 52 -0.31 -26.06 -18.76
C ALA A 52 -0.81 -25.05 -19.81
N SER A 53 -1.77 -25.43 -20.66
CA SER A 53 -2.38 -24.58 -21.69
C SER A 53 -3.50 -23.66 -21.19
N ASP A 54 -3.99 -23.84 -19.95
CA ASP A 54 -5.20 -23.17 -19.45
C ASP A 54 -4.95 -22.01 -18.45
N VAL A 55 -3.70 -21.76 -18.05
CA VAL A 55 -3.39 -20.68 -17.09
C VAL A 55 -2.81 -19.48 -17.82
N SER A 56 -3.67 -18.57 -18.25
CA SER A 56 -3.27 -17.27 -18.79
C SER A 56 -3.01 -16.27 -17.65
N ALA A 57 -2.15 -15.28 -17.91
CA ALA A 57 -2.06 -14.13 -17.00
C ALA A 57 -3.39 -13.39 -17.02
N PRO A 58 -3.87 -12.89 -15.87
CA PRO A 58 -5.07 -12.07 -15.85
C PRO A 58 -4.88 -10.80 -16.66
N GLU A 59 -6.00 -10.32 -17.17
CA GLU A 59 -6.11 -9.10 -17.98
C GLU A 59 -5.45 -7.90 -17.28
N PRO A 60 -4.61 -7.13 -17.99
CA PRO A 60 -4.01 -5.91 -17.45
C PRO A 60 -5.05 -4.88 -16.97
N SER A 61 -6.26 -4.91 -17.53
CA SER A 61 -7.40 -4.08 -17.10
C SER A 61 -8.01 -4.49 -15.75
N THR A 62 -7.57 -5.62 -15.19
CA THR A 62 -7.92 -6.09 -13.84
C THR A 62 -6.73 -5.95 -12.89
N PHE A 63 -5.55 -6.38 -13.35
CA PHE A 63 -4.29 -6.26 -12.62
C PHE A 63 -3.23 -5.61 -13.52
N PRO A 64 -3.08 -4.28 -13.48
CA PRO A 64 -2.09 -3.58 -14.29
C PRO A 64 -0.66 -3.90 -13.83
N GLY A 65 0.34 -3.49 -14.62
CA GLY A 65 1.74 -3.52 -14.20
C GLY A 65 2.05 -2.50 -13.11
N PRO A 66 3.19 -2.63 -12.42
CA PRO A 66 3.76 -1.52 -11.66
C PRO A 66 3.85 -0.28 -12.55
N LEU A 67 3.50 0.91 -12.04
CA LEU A 67 3.58 2.16 -12.81
C LEU A 67 5.02 2.57 -13.12
N VAL A 68 5.92 2.50 -12.14
CA VAL A 68 7.34 2.87 -12.27
C VAL A 68 7.50 4.29 -12.83
N LEU A 69 7.10 5.28 -12.05
CA LEU A 69 7.39 6.69 -12.29
C LEU A 69 8.82 7.03 -11.82
N PRO A 70 9.35 8.21 -12.17
CA PRO A 70 10.58 8.70 -11.57
C PRO A 70 10.53 8.69 -10.04
N ASP A 71 11.66 8.34 -9.42
CA ASP A 71 11.86 8.16 -7.98
C ASP A 71 11.06 7.02 -7.32
N ASP A 72 10.31 6.22 -8.09
CA ASP A 72 9.69 4.99 -7.58
C ASP A 72 10.74 3.96 -7.16
N ASP A 73 10.42 3.10 -6.18
CA ASP A 73 11.33 2.05 -5.71
C ASP A 73 11.85 1.19 -6.86
N LEU A 74 10.98 0.85 -7.82
CA LEU A 74 11.35 0.08 -9.01
C LEU A 74 12.06 0.91 -10.10
N ALA A 75 12.00 2.23 -10.06
CA ALA A 75 12.82 3.07 -10.91
C ALA A 75 14.25 3.17 -10.36
N LEU A 76 14.39 3.28 -9.04
CA LEU A 76 15.69 3.29 -8.34
C LEU A 76 16.34 1.90 -8.32
N GLY A 77 15.53 0.85 -8.19
CA GLY A 77 15.90 -0.56 -8.12
C GLY A 77 15.24 -1.44 -9.18
N PRO A 78 15.47 -1.20 -10.48
CA PRO A 78 14.76 -1.87 -11.59
C PRO A 78 15.02 -3.38 -11.69
N ARG A 79 16.06 -3.88 -10.99
CA ARG A 79 16.45 -5.29 -10.97
C ARG A 79 16.06 -5.98 -9.67
N HIS A 80 15.12 -5.43 -8.90
CA HIS A 80 14.63 -6.06 -7.68
C HIS A 80 14.22 -7.52 -7.96
N PRO A 81 14.69 -8.50 -7.15
CA PRO A 81 14.50 -9.91 -7.46
C PRO A 81 13.03 -10.32 -7.33
N PRO A 82 12.45 -11.04 -8.31
CA PRO A 82 11.09 -11.52 -8.21
C PRO A 82 10.95 -12.65 -7.17
N GLN A 83 9.84 -12.66 -6.44
CA GLN A 83 9.47 -13.77 -5.57
C GLN A 83 8.22 -14.47 -6.14
N SER A 84 8.39 -15.63 -6.79
CA SER A 84 7.26 -16.45 -7.27
C SER A 84 6.57 -17.20 -6.12
N MET A 85 5.37 -17.71 -6.37
CA MET A 85 4.66 -18.53 -5.38
C MET A 85 5.45 -19.80 -5.05
N ARG A 86 6.05 -20.48 -6.04
CA ARG A 86 6.91 -21.66 -5.81
C ARG A 86 8.13 -21.35 -4.93
N SER A 87 8.82 -20.23 -5.20
CA SER A 87 9.97 -19.79 -4.40
C SER A 87 9.53 -19.51 -2.95
N TRP A 88 8.42 -18.80 -2.78
CA TRP A 88 7.86 -18.52 -1.46
C TRP A 88 7.44 -19.80 -0.71
N ALA A 89 6.72 -20.71 -1.38
CA ALA A 89 6.21 -21.94 -0.76
C ALA A 89 7.33 -22.87 -0.26
N SER A 90 8.47 -22.89 -0.95
CA SER A 90 9.65 -23.69 -0.57
C SER A 90 10.65 -22.93 0.32
N GLY A 91 10.41 -21.65 0.61
CA GLY A 91 11.31 -20.81 1.38
C GLY A 91 11.39 -21.23 2.85
N HIS A 92 12.59 -21.50 3.35
CA HIS A 92 12.82 -21.85 4.76
C HIS A 92 12.76 -20.64 5.71
N TRP A 93 12.71 -19.42 5.17
CA TRP A 93 12.74 -18.17 5.91
C TRP A 93 11.34 -17.71 6.37
N ARG A 94 10.26 -18.26 5.81
CA ARG A 94 8.89 -17.90 6.20
C ARG A 94 8.39 -18.75 7.36
N ASN A 95 7.43 -18.21 8.11
CA ASN A 95 6.71 -18.95 9.14
C ASN A 95 5.45 -19.59 8.54
N PRO A 96 5.24 -20.91 8.67
CA PRO A 96 3.98 -21.53 8.26
C PRO A 96 2.83 -21.06 9.16
N ILE A 97 1.67 -20.82 8.57
CA ILE A 97 0.44 -20.52 9.32
C ILE A 97 -0.09 -21.85 9.83
N THR A 98 -0.27 -22.01 11.15
CA THR A 98 -0.69 -23.28 11.78
C THR A 98 -1.98 -23.08 12.57
N PRO A 99 -2.78 -24.14 12.83
CA PRO A 99 -3.97 -24.03 13.67
C PRO A 99 -3.70 -23.42 15.05
N GLU A 100 -2.52 -23.68 15.62
CA GLU A 100 -2.06 -23.18 16.92
C GLU A 100 -1.49 -21.75 16.85
N ARG A 101 -1.00 -21.33 15.68
CA ARG A 101 -0.37 -20.03 15.45
C ARG A 101 -0.89 -19.40 14.15
N LYS A 102 -2.04 -18.75 14.25
CA LYS A 102 -2.76 -18.10 13.15
C LYS A 102 -3.29 -16.71 13.46
N THR A 103 -3.17 -16.24 14.71
CA THR A 103 -3.79 -14.99 15.16
C THR A 103 -2.93 -13.78 14.80
N LEU A 104 -3.50 -12.80 14.12
CA LEU A 104 -2.87 -11.49 13.94
C LEU A 104 -3.21 -10.60 15.13
N TYR A 105 -2.20 -10.00 15.76
CA TYR A 105 -2.39 -9.06 16.85
C TYR A 105 -2.13 -7.63 16.37
N VAL A 106 -2.93 -6.68 16.83
CA VAL A 106 -2.67 -5.25 16.61
C VAL A 106 -2.45 -4.58 17.96
N ALA A 107 -1.26 -4.01 18.16
CA ALA A 107 -0.95 -3.22 19.32
C ALA A 107 -1.40 -1.78 19.07
N ASP A 108 -2.19 -1.26 20.02
CA ASP A 108 -2.67 0.12 19.96
C ASP A 108 -1.52 1.12 20.12
N VAL A 109 -1.77 2.38 19.76
CA VAL A 109 -0.84 3.48 19.98
C VAL A 109 -0.46 3.50 21.46
N PRO A 110 0.83 3.40 21.82
CA PRO A 110 1.23 3.41 23.21
C PRO A 110 0.74 4.67 23.92
N ALA A 111 0.09 4.48 25.07
CA ALA A 111 -0.38 5.59 25.89
C ALA A 111 0.80 6.43 26.38
N ILE A 112 0.61 7.73 26.60
CA ILE A 112 1.67 8.57 27.17
C ILE A 112 1.37 8.80 28.64
N ASP A 113 2.25 8.32 29.51
CA ASP A 113 2.20 8.59 30.94
C ASP A 113 2.43 10.07 31.27
N ASP A 114 2.00 10.53 32.44
CA ASP A 114 2.25 11.91 32.88
C ASP A 114 3.75 12.20 33.04
N SER A 115 4.57 11.20 33.41
CA SER A 115 6.04 11.34 33.43
C SER A 115 6.64 11.64 32.05
N ALA A 116 5.99 11.21 30.97
CA ALA A 116 6.39 11.44 29.59
C ALA A 116 5.52 12.48 28.86
N ALA A 117 4.84 13.36 29.59
CA ALA A 117 3.90 14.33 29.02
C ALA A 117 4.51 15.21 27.89
N PHE A 118 5.82 15.45 27.92
CA PHE A 118 6.56 16.16 26.87
C PHE A 118 6.48 15.49 25.48
N MET A 119 6.18 14.18 25.41
CA MET A 119 6.02 13.43 24.16
C MET A 119 4.69 13.71 23.45
N ARG A 120 3.71 14.31 24.12
CA ARG A 120 2.36 14.55 23.53
C ARG A 120 2.45 15.37 22.24
N GLU A 121 3.40 16.30 22.18
CA GLU A 121 3.65 17.12 20.99
C GLU A 121 4.30 16.34 19.84
N TRP A 122 4.95 15.20 20.10
CA TRP A 122 5.72 14.46 19.07
C TRP A 122 4.82 13.72 18.07
N ALA A 123 3.53 13.56 18.40
CA ALA A 123 2.55 12.96 17.50
C ALA A 123 1.97 13.96 16.48
N SER A 124 2.28 15.25 16.61
CA SER A 124 1.76 16.32 15.76
C SER A 124 2.89 17.03 15.01
N PRO A 125 2.66 17.46 13.76
CA PRO A 125 3.68 18.18 13.03
C PRO A 125 3.87 19.61 13.55
N ASP A 126 5.12 20.07 13.51
CA ASP A 126 5.44 21.49 13.72
C ASP A 126 5.27 22.25 12.41
N LEU A 127 4.18 23.02 12.33
CA LEU A 127 3.84 23.80 11.14
C LEU A 127 4.24 25.28 11.27
N SER A 128 4.89 25.69 12.37
CA SER A 128 5.16 27.09 12.67
C SER A 128 6.12 27.76 11.68
N GLY A 129 7.04 26.98 11.09
CA GLY A 129 8.01 27.44 10.09
C GLY A 129 7.55 27.34 8.63
N VAL A 130 6.40 26.70 8.36
CA VAL A 130 5.96 26.36 7.00
C VAL A 130 5.40 27.59 6.27
N LYS A 131 5.83 27.78 5.01
CA LYS A 131 5.37 28.88 4.14
C LYS A 131 4.77 28.34 2.84
N PRO A 132 3.57 28.78 2.43
CA PRO A 132 2.64 29.67 3.15
C PRO A 132 2.12 29.01 4.45
N PRO A 133 1.63 29.80 5.43
CA PRO A 133 1.14 29.24 6.69
C PRO A 133 0.03 28.21 6.46
N VAL A 134 0.18 27.04 7.09
CA VAL A 134 -0.79 25.95 7.04
C VAL A 134 -1.57 25.92 8.35
N VAL A 135 -2.89 25.85 8.26
CA VAL A 135 -3.75 25.71 9.44
C VAL A 135 -3.66 24.27 9.94
N PRO A 136 -3.24 24.02 11.21
CA PRO A 136 -3.22 22.67 11.77
C PRO A 136 -4.60 22.02 11.71
N ASP A 137 -4.65 20.74 11.36
CA ASP A 137 -5.88 19.97 11.44
C ASP A 137 -6.21 19.62 12.91
N ARG A 138 -7.48 19.31 13.17
CA ARG A 138 -7.96 18.82 14.48
C ARG A 138 -8.45 17.37 14.36
N LEU A 139 -7.83 16.61 13.48
CA LEU A 139 -8.23 15.23 13.20
C LEU A 139 -7.84 14.34 14.39
N GLY A 140 -8.74 13.43 14.76
CA GLY A 140 -8.42 12.37 15.70
C GLY A 140 -7.51 11.33 15.02
N HIS A 141 -6.60 10.73 15.78
CA HIS A 141 -5.80 9.61 15.26
C HIS A 141 -6.72 8.47 14.76
N PRO A 142 -6.38 7.78 13.65
CA PRO A 142 -7.13 6.61 13.19
C PRO A 142 -7.31 5.59 14.30
N LYS A 143 -8.54 5.09 14.48
CA LYS A 143 -8.81 4.13 15.55
C LYS A 143 -8.20 2.78 15.20
N VAL A 144 -7.61 2.13 16.19
CA VAL A 144 -6.98 0.83 15.97
C VAL A 144 -8.01 -0.26 15.71
N GLU A 145 -9.24 -0.10 16.20
CA GLU A 145 -10.37 -0.96 15.84
C GLU A 145 -10.66 -0.95 14.34
N ASP A 146 -10.48 0.18 13.67
CA ASP A 146 -10.71 0.29 12.23
C ASP A 146 -9.59 -0.41 11.44
N VAL A 147 -8.33 -0.32 11.92
CA VAL A 147 -7.19 -1.08 11.38
C VAL A 147 -7.40 -2.58 11.57
N MET A 148 -7.86 -3.00 12.74
CA MET A 148 -8.21 -4.41 13.01
C MET A 148 -9.36 -4.89 12.12
N GLY A 149 -10.36 -4.05 11.86
CA GLY A 149 -11.44 -4.33 10.92
C GLY A 149 -10.92 -4.55 9.51
N TYR A 150 -10.00 -3.68 9.05
CA TYR A 150 -9.35 -3.83 7.75
C TYR A 150 -8.55 -5.15 7.68
N PHE A 151 -7.76 -5.47 8.71
CA PHE A 151 -7.01 -6.72 8.77
C PHE A 151 -7.90 -7.95 8.77
N SER A 152 -9.03 -7.90 9.50
CA SER A 152 -9.97 -9.02 9.57
C SER A 152 -10.57 -9.35 8.21
N ALA A 153 -10.77 -8.32 7.38
CA ALA A 153 -11.25 -8.46 6.02
C ALA A 153 -10.15 -8.85 5.04
N PHE A 154 -9.01 -8.13 5.07
CA PHE A 154 -7.89 -8.30 4.14
C PHE A 154 -7.17 -9.64 4.31
N TYR A 155 -6.99 -10.12 5.55
CA TYR A 155 -6.36 -11.39 5.88
C TYR A 155 -7.34 -12.50 6.24
N HIS A 156 -8.62 -12.33 5.89
CA HIS A 156 -9.63 -13.36 6.09
C HIS A 156 -9.13 -14.74 5.58
N PRO A 157 -9.30 -15.85 6.34
CA PRO A 157 -10.05 -15.98 7.59
C PRO A 157 -9.18 -15.95 8.86
N LEU A 158 -7.99 -15.36 8.84
CA LEU A 158 -7.14 -15.30 10.02
C LEU A 158 -7.81 -14.48 11.14
N PRO A 159 -7.82 -14.96 12.39
CA PRO A 159 -8.38 -14.19 13.51
C PRO A 159 -7.50 -12.97 13.80
N VAL A 160 -8.14 -11.82 14.01
CA VAL A 160 -7.46 -10.57 14.41
C VAL A 160 -7.89 -10.20 15.82
N ARG A 161 -6.94 -9.81 16.67
CA ARG A 161 -7.19 -9.45 18.07
C ARG A 161 -6.39 -8.22 18.48
N PRO A 162 -6.86 -7.42 19.45
CA PRO A 162 -6.01 -6.40 20.04
C PRO A 162 -4.90 -7.10 20.83
N LEU A 163 -3.72 -6.48 20.89
CA LEU A 163 -2.65 -6.97 21.75
C LEU A 163 -3.14 -6.93 23.21
N PRO A 164 -3.09 -8.03 23.98
CA PRO A 164 -3.61 -8.06 25.36
C PRO A 164 -2.86 -7.14 26.32
N THR A 165 -1.63 -6.78 25.94
CA THR A 165 -0.71 -5.96 26.72
C THR A 165 -0.88 -4.50 26.35
N SER A 166 -1.24 -3.65 27.33
CA SER A 166 -1.24 -2.21 27.14
C SER A 166 0.18 -1.66 27.16
N LEU A 167 0.51 -0.86 26.14
CA LEU A 167 1.80 -0.20 25.99
C LEU A 167 1.73 1.23 26.51
N ARG A 168 2.80 1.70 27.17
CA ARG A 168 2.85 3.06 27.71
C ARG A 168 4.25 3.66 27.61
N PHE A 169 4.37 4.84 27.01
CA PHE A 169 5.57 5.65 27.10
C PHE A 169 5.70 6.30 28.47
N VAL A 170 6.89 6.18 29.07
CA VAL A 170 7.27 6.75 30.37
C VAL A 170 8.60 7.49 30.26
N LYS A 171 8.90 8.33 31.24
CA LYS A 171 10.21 8.99 31.33
C LYS A 171 11.33 7.95 31.44
N TRP A 172 12.45 8.21 30.77
CA TRP A 172 13.66 7.41 30.91
C TRP A 172 14.75 8.17 31.67
N GLY A 173 15.17 7.66 32.82
CA GLY A 173 16.18 8.32 33.66
C GLY A 173 15.70 9.67 34.19
N ASP A 174 16.64 10.60 34.40
CA ASP A 174 16.36 11.92 34.99
C ASP A 174 16.25 13.05 33.94
N GLU A 175 16.63 12.79 32.69
CA GLU A 175 16.63 13.79 31.62
C GLU A 175 15.21 14.19 31.20
N GLU A 176 14.94 15.50 31.14
CA GLU A 176 13.72 16.07 30.58
C GLU A 176 14.04 17.20 29.60
N PRO A 177 13.27 17.35 28.52
CA PRO A 177 13.37 18.52 27.66
C PRO A 177 12.95 19.77 28.45
N ARG A 178 13.82 20.77 28.51
CA ARG A 178 13.45 22.08 29.06
C ARG A 178 12.63 22.85 28.04
N ALA A 179 11.57 23.52 28.49
CA ALA A 179 10.76 24.37 27.63
C ALA A 179 11.64 25.43 26.94
N GLY A 180 11.54 25.52 25.60
CA GLY A 180 12.32 26.45 24.78
C GLY A 180 13.74 25.97 24.40
N GLU A 181 14.21 24.82 24.90
CA GLU A 181 15.46 24.22 24.44
C GLU A 181 15.26 23.54 23.07
N LYS A 182 16.30 23.57 22.23
CA LYS A 182 16.29 22.84 20.95
C LYS A 182 16.16 21.34 21.23
N PRO A 183 15.35 20.60 20.44
CA PRO A 183 15.29 19.15 20.55
C PRO A 183 16.69 18.54 20.41
N LYS A 184 17.00 17.54 21.24
CA LYS A 184 18.26 16.81 21.22
C LYS A 184 17.99 15.32 21.37
N ARG A 185 18.98 14.51 21.01
CA ARG A 185 18.90 13.06 21.20
C ARG A 185 18.65 12.73 22.66
N MET A 186 17.75 11.79 22.89
CA MET A 186 17.41 11.30 24.22
C MET A 186 16.85 9.88 24.13
N MET A 187 16.51 9.31 25.28
CA MET A 187 15.80 8.04 25.37
C MET A 187 14.45 8.25 26.06
N VAL A 188 13.45 7.47 25.68
CA VAL A 188 12.15 7.38 26.37
C VAL A 188 11.88 5.92 26.72
N GLY A 189 11.16 5.66 27.81
CA GLY A 189 10.84 4.31 28.22
C GLY A 189 9.55 3.83 27.54
N LEU A 190 9.48 2.57 27.16
CA LEU A 190 8.25 1.89 26.76
C LEU A 190 7.98 0.75 27.74
N GLU A 191 6.96 0.94 28.57
CA GLU A 191 6.42 -0.09 29.44
C GLU A 191 5.52 -1.03 28.64
N THR A 192 5.77 -2.31 28.82
CA THR A 192 5.06 -3.40 28.14
C THR A 192 4.30 -4.28 29.12
N GLY A 193 4.06 -3.82 30.35
CA GLY A 193 3.38 -4.57 31.41
C GLY A 193 4.04 -5.90 31.81
N ARG A 194 5.17 -6.28 31.20
CA ARG A 194 5.92 -7.51 31.42
C ARG A 194 7.41 -7.21 31.30
N GLY A 195 8.15 -7.54 32.37
CA GLY A 195 9.61 -7.35 32.37
C GLY A 195 10.03 -5.89 32.52
N PRO A 196 11.31 -5.58 32.24
CA PRO A 196 11.84 -4.22 32.36
C PRO A 196 11.31 -3.30 31.26
N THR A 197 11.21 -2.01 31.58
CA THR A 197 10.93 -0.94 30.61
C THR A 197 11.96 -0.97 29.49
N ALA A 198 11.50 -0.98 28.23
CA ALA A 198 12.38 -0.91 27.07
C ALA A 198 12.83 0.54 26.83
N GLY A 199 14.11 0.78 26.60
CA GLY A 199 14.61 2.10 26.22
C GLY A 199 14.44 2.29 24.71
N ILE A 200 13.76 3.36 24.31
CA ILE A 200 13.52 3.74 22.92
C ILE A 200 14.32 4.99 22.62
N ARG A 201 15.28 4.90 21.70
CA ARG A 201 16.08 6.05 21.26
C ARG A 201 15.20 7.02 20.48
N ALA A 202 15.35 8.30 20.79
CA ALA A 202 14.67 9.39 20.08
C ALA A 202 15.69 10.41 19.57
N ARG A 203 15.45 10.95 18.38
CA ARG A 203 16.27 12.01 17.77
C ARG A 203 15.41 13.16 17.27
N PRO A 204 15.93 14.39 17.14
CA PRO A 204 15.27 15.45 16.38
C PRO A 204 15.04 15.01 14.92
N SER A 205 13.89 15.37 14.34
CA SER A 205 13.65 15.08 12.92
C SER A 205 14.60 15.88 12.04
N PRO A 206 15.20 15.30 10.98
CA PRO A 206 16.13 16.02 10.10
C PRO A 206 15.43 17.09 9.24
N ASP A 207 14.12 16.97 9.04
CA ASP A 207 13.32 17.88 8.20
C ASP A 207 12.47 18.89 8.99
N ASP A 208 12.61 18.92 10.32
CA ASP A 208 11.86 19.76 11.25
C ASP A 208 10.31 19.65 11.18
N LEU A 209 9.75 18.69 10.43
CA LEU A 209 8.29 18.48 10.37
C LEU A 209 7.78 17.75 11.61
N ALA A 210 8.52 16.75 12.08
CA ALA A 210 8.32 16.15 13.39
C ALA A 210 9.25 16.79 14.41
N ARG A 211 8.77 17.00 15.65
CA ARG A 211 9.65 17.49 16.72
C ARG A 211 10.75 16.48 17.05
N MET A 212 10.39 15.21 17.11
CA MET A 212 11.25 14.09 17.43
C MET A 212 10.78 12.85 16.66
N GLN A 213 11.72 11.98 16.31
CA GLN A 213 11.49 10.66 15.73
C GLN A 213 11.89 9.57 16.74
N LEU A 214 11.16 8.46 16.77
CA LEU A 214 11.47 7.28 17.56
C LEU A 214 12.20 6.24 16.71
N ASN A 215 13.18 5.56 17.30
CA ASN A 215 13.86 4.47 16.62
C ASN A 215 12.93 3.26 16.50
N LEU A 216 12.70 2.81 15.28
CA LEU A 216 11.76 1.73 15.04
C LEU A 216 12.29 0.35 15.47
N CYS A 217 13.61 0.13 15.46
CA CYS A 217 14.19 -1.14 15.87
C CYS A 217 13.96 -1.38 17.36
N ASP A 218 14.14 -0.35 18.19
CA ASP A 218 13.89 -0.43 19.63
C ASP A 218 12.42 -0.76 19.95
N LEU A 219 11.47 -0.19 19.17
CA LEU A 219 10.04 -0.47 19.28
C LEU A 219 9.70 -1.91 18.86
N LEU A 220 10.30 -2.39 17.76
CA LEU A 220 10.15 -3.76 17.28
C LEU A 220 10.70 -4.77 18.30
N ASP A 221 11.87 -4.52 18.89
CA ASP A 221 12.44 -5.38 19.93
C ASP A 221 11.54 -5.46 21.17
N ALA A 222 10.97 -4.32 21.59
CA ALA A 222 9.98 -4.28 22.67
C ALA A 222 8.71 -5.09 22.33
N LEU A 223 8.21 -5.01 21.09
CA LEU A 223 7.07 -5.80 20.64
C LEU A 223 7.39 -7.30 20.59
N MET A 224 8.59 -7.67 20.14
CA MET A 224 9.06 -9.05 20.08
C MET A 224 8.99 -9.72 21.45
N ALA A 225 9.40 -9.01 22.50
CA ALA A 225 9.48 -9.52 23.87
C ALA A 225 8.11 -9.90 24.46
N ILE A 226 7.02 -9.33 23.92
CA ILE A 226 5.65 -9.53 24.44
C ILE A 226 4.71 -10.24 23.46
N LEU A 227 5.25 -10.76 22.35
CA LEU A 227 4.48 -11.43 21.32
C LEU A 227 3.71 -12.65 21.88
N PRO A 228 2.37 -12.72 21.75
CA PRO A 228 1.61 -13.86 22.23
C PRO A 228 2.02 -15.19 21.58
N ARG A 229 1.85 -16.30 22.31
CA ARG A 229 2.28 -17.64 21.83
C ARG A 229 1.54 -18.10 20.57
N ASP A 230 0.26 -17.76 20.47
CA ASP A 230 -0.62 -18.09 19.33
C ASP A 230 -0.56 -17.05 18.20
N ALA A 231 0.23 -15.98 18.38
CA ALA A 231 0.36 -14.93 17.38
C ALA A 231 1.05 -15.46 16.13
N TYR A 232 0.38 -15.38 14.99
CA TYR A 232 1.06 -15.47 13.71
C TYR A 232 1.97 -14.26 13.50
N ALA A 233 1.45 -13.06 13.74
CA ALA A 233 2.21 -11.81 13.72
C ALA A 233 1.60 -10.77 14.66
N ALA A 234 2.38 -9.75 15.04
CA ALA A 234 1.87 -8.54 15.67
C ALA A 234 2.28 -7.28 14.89
N CYS A 235 1.35 -6.35 14.74
CA CYS A 235 1.57 -5.03 14.15
C CYS A 235 1.35 -3.95 15.22
N MET A 236 2.34 -3.10 15.48
CA MET A 236 2.19 -1.93 16.35
C MET A 236 1.89 -0.68 15.53
N VAL A 237 0.83 0.05 15.89
CA VAL A 237 0.55 1.38 15.34
C VAL A 237 1.17 2.42 16.26
N VAL A 238 1.88 3.40 15.69
CA VAL A 238 2.55 4.47 16.44
C VAL A 238 2.12 5.82 15.88
N ALA A 239 1.93 6.82 16.74
CA ALA A 239 1.48 8.16 16.32
C ALA A 239 2.65 9.11 16.02
N GLN A 240 3.84 8.82 16.54
CA GLN A 240 5.07 9.59 16.37
C GLN A 240 5.80 9.17 15.09
N ASP A 241 6.59 10.09 14.55
CA ASP A 241 7.46 9.82 13.40
C ASP A 241 8.59 8.84 13.76
N LEU A 242 9.14 8.15 12.76
CA LEU A 242 10.09 7.05 12.96
C LEU A 242 11.35 7.18 12.12
N TYR A 243 12.41 6.54 12.56
CA TYR A 243 13.63 6.31 11.80
C TYR A 243 14.22 4.92 12.10
N GLU A 244 14.97 4.34 11.16
CA GLU A 244 15.70 3.09 11.37
C GLU A 244 17.16 3.37 11.74
N ASP A 245 17.85 4.16 10.93
CA ASP A 245 19.25 4.54 11.08
C ASP A 245 19.54 6.02 10.71
N GLU A 246 20.82 6.39 10.71
CA GLU A 246 21.28 7.78 10.54
C GLU A 246 21.12 8.32 9.11
N ASN A 247 20.93 7.45 8.13
CA ASN A 247 20.78 7.84 6.72
C ASN A 247 19.31 8.02 6.32
N ASP A 248 18.37 7.59 7.15
CA ASP A 248 16.94 7.80 6.87
C ASP A 248 16.54 9.24 7.16
N ASP A 249 15.73 9.82 6.29
CA ASP A 249 14.95 11.01 6.63
C ASP A 249 13.82 10.64 7.60
N PHE A 250 13.05 9.59 7.27
CA PHE A 250 12.00 8.98 8.09
C PHE A 250 11.61 7.59 7.57
N CYS A 251 10.84 6.84 8.36
CA CYS A 251 10.19 5.60 7.94
C CYS A 251 8.69 5.59 8.28
N CYS A 252 7.85 5.08 7.39
CA CYS A 252 6.40 4.94 7.66
C CYS A 252 6.04 3.55 8.23
N GLY A 253 6.88 2.56 8.01
CA GLY A 253 6.65 1.19 8.47
C GLY A 253 7.93 0.35 8.36
N ARG A 254 7.94 -0.76 9.10
CA ARG A 254 8.98 -1.78 9.00
C ARG A 254 8.47 -3.11 9.54
N ALA A 255 8.90 -4.19 8.90
CA ALA A 255 8.69 -5.55 9.37
C ALA A 255 9.99 -6.33 9.52
N PHE A 256 10.08 -7.10 10.61
CA PHE A 256 11.02 -8.21 10.71
C PHE A 256 10.24 -9.50 10.55
N GLY A 257 10.04 -9.88 9.28
CA GLY A 257 9.05 -10.91 8.93
C GLY A 257 9.30 -12.28 9.57
N GLY A 258 10.56 -12.72 9.65
CA GLY A 258 10.94 -13.95 10.36
C GLY A 258 10.62 -13.90 11.86
N SER A 259 10.74 -12.71 12.46
CA SER A 259 10.43 -12.44 13.87
C SER A 259 8.94 -12.20 14.13
N ARG A 260 8.09 -12.19 13.09
CA ARG A 260 6.62 -12.08 13.18
C ARG A 260 6.15 -10.77 13.80
N ILE A 261 6.90 -9.70 13.58
CA ILE A 261 6.58 -8.38 14.12
C ILE A 261 6.77 -7.31 13.06
N CYS A 262 5.90 -6.32 13.13
CA CYS A 262 5.98 -5.12 12.32
C CYS A 262 5.42 -3.93 13.07
N LEU A 263 5.69 -2.74 12.55
CA LEU A 263 5.09 -1.52 13.03
C LEU A 263 4.82 -0.56 11.88
N VAL A 264 3.91 0.38 12.12
CA VAL A 264 3.62 1.50 11.22
C VAL A 264 3.45 2.79 12.01
N SER A 265 3.93 3.89 11.43
CA SER A 265 3.64 5.23 11.91
C SER A 265 2.50 5.85 11.12
N SER A 266 1.60 6.53 11.82
CA SER A 266 0.56 7.35 11.20
C SER A 266 1.01 8.79 10.92
N PHE A 267 2.17 9.22 11.43
CA PHE A 267 2.58 10.63 11.44
C PHE A 267 2.64 11.25 10.05
N ARG A 268 3.41 10.63 9.14
CA ARG A 268 3.66 11.12 7.77
C ARG A 268 2.45 11.01 6.85
N TYR A 269 1.43 10.26 7.26
CA TYR A 269 0.18 10.11 6.54
C TYR A 269 -0.88 11.15 6.89
N ARG A 270 -0.61 12.02 7.87
CA ARG A 270 -1.53 13.08 8.27
C ARG A 270 -1.87 13.99 7.09
N PRO A 271 -3.16 14.15 6.74
CA PRO A 271 -3.55 14.90 5.55
C PRO A 271 -3.06 16.34 5.50
N VAL A 272 -2.84 17.01 6.64
CA VAL A 272 -2.28 18.38 6.69
C VAL A 272 -0.88 18.46 6.09
N LEU A 273 -0.12 17.36 6.08
CA LEU A 273 1.24 17.30 5.54
C LEU A 273 1.27 17.12 4.02
N ASP A 274 0.15 16.78 3.38
CA ASP A 274 0.12 16.41 1.96
C ASP A 274 0.73 17.48 1.05
N GLN A 275 0.38 18.74 1.26
CA GLN A 275 0.90 19.84 0.45
C GLN A 275 2.40 20.06 0.67
N ILE A 276 2.89 19.85 1.90
CA ILE A 276 4.28 20.06 2.27
C ILE A 276 5.15 18.93 1.71
N GLN A 277 4.65 17.70 1.76
CA GLN A 277 5.33 16.49 1.30
C GLN A 277 5.10 16.20 -0.19
N GLY A 278 4.41 17.08 -0.92
CA GLY A 278 4.15 16.90 -2.36
C GLY A 278 3.25 15.70 -2.69
N VAL A 279 2.40 15.28 -1.75
CA VAL A 279 1.45 14.18 -1.92
C VAL A 279 0.17 14.73 -2.55
N GLU A 280 -0.09 14.35 -3.79
CA GLU A 280 -1.33 14.69 -4.47
C GLU A 280 -2.44 13.68 -4.19
N ARG A 281 -3.70 14.13 -4.23
CA ARG A 281 -4.87 13.31 -3.85
C ARG A 281 -5.73 12.88 -5.05
N GLU A 282 -5.60 13.54 -6.19
CA GLU A 282 -6.49 13.35 -7.36
C GLU A 282 -6.11 12.11 -8.17
N HIS A 283 -4.88 11.62 -8.06
CA HIS A 283 -4.39 10.43 -8.74
C HIS A 283 -3.77 9.43 -7.76
N MET A 284 -4.31 9.38 -6.54
CA MET A 284 -4.16 8.21 -5.68
C MET A 284 -4.90 7.02 -6.27
N TRP A 285 -4.55 5.81 -5.83
CA TRP A 285 -5.27 4.62 -6.26
C TRP A 285 -6.78 4.76 -5.95
N PRO A 286 -7.69 4.45 -6.90
CA PRO A 286 -7.48 3.75 -8.18
C PRO A 286 -7.18 4.64 -9.41
N ALA A 287 -7.15 5.97 -9.27
CA ALA A 287 -6.86 6.91 -10.36
C ALA A 287 -5.36 7.07 -10.67
N SER A 288 -4.48 6.41 -9.91
CA SER A 288 -3.02 6.43 -10.11
C SER A 288 -2.55 5.97 -11.47
N HIS A 289 -3.35 5.16 -12.15
CA HIS A 289 -3.08 4.69 -13.51
C HIS A 289 -3.60 5.62 -14.60
N CYS A 290 -4.13 6.81 -14.29
CA CYS A 290 -4.62 7.72 -15.31
C CYS A 290 -3.51 8.12 -16.29
N GLU A 291 -3.71 7.83 -17.58
CA GLU A 291 -2.76 8.15 -18.67
C GLU A 291 -2.28 9.60 -18.62
N ARG A 292 -3.22 10.53 -18.53
CA ARG A 292 -2.90 11.95 -18.47
C ARG A 292 -1.96 12.28 -17.30
N PHE A 293 -2.22 11.70 -16.13
CA PHE A 293 -1.39 11.94 -14.96
C PHE A 293 0.00 11.33 -15.09
N VAL A 294 0.08 10.08 -15.58
CA VAL A 294 1.35 9.38 -15.77
C VAL A 294 2.24 10.15 -16.74
N VAL A 295 1.71 10.53 -17.91
CA VAL A 295 2.44 11.33 -18.91
C VAL A 295 2.88 12.68 -18.33
N GLU A 296 1.96 13.45 -17.72
CA GLU A 296 2.30 14.77 -17.15
C GLU A 296 3.31 14.66 -15.99
N ALA A 297 3.30 13.56 -15.21
CA ALA A 297 4.27 13.33 -14.14
C ALA A 297 5.68 13.02 -14.67
N VAL A 298 5.78 12.23 -15.75
CA VAL A 298 7.05 11.93 -16.43
C VAL A 298 7.62 13.19 -17.08
N GLU A 299 6.83 13.88 -17.91
CA GLU A 299 7.25 15.12 -18.59
C GLU A 299 7.77 16.16 -17.58
N TRP A 300 7.06 16.34 -16.47
CA TRP A 300 7.45 17.30 -15.44
C TRP A 300 8.79 16.95 -14.80
N TRP A 301 9.05 15.68 -14.52
CA TRP A 301 10.34 15.25 -13.96
C TRP A 301 11.47 15.45 -14.96
N GLU A 302 11.25 15.17 -16.25
CA GLU A 302 12.25 15.40 -17.30
C GLU A 302 12.60 16.88 -17.46
N GLU A 303 11.62 17.77 -17.34
CA GLU A 303 11.86 19.22 -17.30
C GLU A 303 12.77 19.60 -16.11
N GLN A 304 12.56 19.01 -14.93
CA GLN A 304 13.37 19.30 -13.74
C GLN A 304 14.79 18.77 -13.87
N ASP A 305 14.93 17.53 -14.31
CA ASP A 305 16.20 16.84 -14.55
C ASP A 305 17.06 17.63 -15.56
N ALA A 306 16.47 18.16 -16.63
CA ALA A 306 17.18 19.01 -17.59
C ALA A 306 17.65 20.35 -16.99
N VAL A 307 16.83 20.95 -16.12
CA VAL A 307 17.20 22.18 -15.40
C VAL A 307 18.36 21.93 -14.44
N GLU A 308 18.34 20.82 -13.69
CA GLU A 308 19.40 20.47 -12.74
C GLU A 308 20.74 20.14 -13.43
N ARG A 309 20.71 19.57 -14.64
CA ARG A 309 21.89 19.32 -15.47
C ARG A 309 22.44 20.57 -16.15
N GLY A 310 21.77 21.72 -16.04
CA GLY A 310 22.19 22.96 -16.69
C GLY A 310 21.99 22.96 -18.21
N GLU A 311 21.12 22.08 -18.73
CA GLU A 311 20.84 21.94 -20.16
C GLU A 311 19.78 22.95 -20.66
N SER A 312 19.35 23.89 -19.81
CA SER A 312 18.41 24.95 -20.20
C SER A 312 19.11 26.04 -21.04
N GLY A 313 19.31 25.74 -22.33
CA GLY A 313 19.68 26.73 -23.34
C GLY A 313 18.54 27.73 -23.60
N GLU A 314 18.93 28.98 -23.85
CA GLU A 314 18.05 30.09 -24.20
C GLU A 314 17.19 29.78 -25.44
N GLY A 315 15.86 29.82 -25.27
CA GLY A 315 14.91 30.11 -26.33
C GLY A 315 14.23 28.92 -27.02
N SER A 316 12.99 28.61 -26.62
CA SER A 316 11.90 28.42 -27.60
C SER A 316 10.55 28.54 -26.91
N GLY A 317 9.71 29.43 -27.44
CA GLY A 317 8.34 29.67 -26.99
C GLY A 317 7.42 28.46 -27.17
N GLY A 318 6.27 28.53 -26.50
CA GLY A 318 5.29 27.48 -26.33
C GLY A 318 5.16 26.48 -27.48
N VAL A 319 5.36 25.21 -27.15
CA VAL A 319 5.02 24.08 -28.02
C VAL A 319 3.50 24.07 -28.18
N LYS A 320 3.04 24.51 -29.35
CA LYS A 320 1.65 24.34 -29.80
C LYS A 320 1.37 22.84 -29.92
N ARG A 321 0.28 22.39 -29.28
CA ARG A 321 -0.39 21.11 -29.59
C ARG A 321 -0.65 21.03 -31.09
N LYS A 322 0.06 20.17 -31.81
CA LYS A 322 -0.20 19.86 -33.22
C LYS A 322 -1.07 18.61 -33.25
N GLY A 323 -2.34 18.78 -33.63
CA GLY A 323 -3.24 17.66 -33.88
C GLY A 323 -2.69 16.82 -35.03
N LYS A 324 -2.55 15.51 -34.79
CA LYS A 324 -2.15 14.53 -35.81
C LYS A 324 -3.43 14.08 -36.52
N ASN A 325 -3.61 14.56 -37.75
CA ASN A 325 -4.56 14.03 -38.73
C ASN A 325 -3.74 13.32 -39.81
N GLY A 326 -4.11 12.09 -40.13
CA GLY A 326 -3.85 11.42 -41.41
C GLY A 326 -2.46 10.79 -41.59
N ASP A 327 -2.48 9.45 -41.64
CA ASP A 327 -1.71 8.50 -42.45
C ASP A 327 -0.23 8.80 -42.76
N ASP A 328 0.65 7.97 -42.20
CA ASP A 328 1.63 7.16 -42.96
C ASP A 328 2.26 6.14 -41.98
N ASP A 329 2.40 4.90 -42.48
CA ASP A 329 2.90 3.70 -41.81
C ASP A 329 4.42 3.76 -41.50
N ASP A 330 4.82 2.94 -40.53
CA ASP A 330 6.18 2.57 -40.10
C ASP A 330 6.99 3.60 -39.28
N ASP A 331 6.72 3.62 -37.97
CA ASP A 331 7.73 3.78 -36.90
C ASP A 331 7.15 3.12 -35.62
N ASP A 332 7.97 2.33 -34.92
CA ASP A 332 7.62 1.58 -33.70
C ASP A 332 6.98 2.49 -32.64
N ASP A 333 5.65 2.46 -32.52
CA ASP A 333 4.87 3.21 -31.52
C ASP A 333 5.08 2.58 -30.13
N ASP A 334 6.14 3.03 -29.44
CA ASP A 334 6.51 2.67 -28.08
C ASP A 334 5.69 3.42 -27.01
N GLY A 335 4.51 3.92 -27.41
CA GLY A 335 3.53 4.61 -26.59
C GLY A 335 3.17 3.88 -25.29
N GLU A 336 2.68 4.63 -24.32
CA GLU A 336 2.16 4.02 -23.10
C GLU A 336 0.95 3.15 -23.46
N ILE A 337 0.97 1.86 -23.07
CA ILE A 337 -0.15 0.95 -23.33
C ILE A 337 -1.32 1.38 -22.43
N ALA A 338 -2.19 2.21 -23.01
CA ALA A 338 -3.35 2.79 -22.38
C ALA A 338 -4.63 2.08 -22.82
N ILE A 339 -5.58 1.96 -21.89
CA ILE A 339 -6.93 1.46 -22.18
C ILE A 339 -7.97 2.53 -21.88
N ASP A 340 -8.84 2.80 -22.85
CA ASP A 340 -10.08 3.53 -22.63
C ASP A 340 -11.08 2.56 -21.98
N TRP A 341 -11.19 2.61 -20.65
CA TRP A 341 -11.97 1.63 -19.91
C TRP A 341 -13.48 1.77 -20.16
N LYS A 342 -13.94 2.93 -20.65
CA LYS A 342 -15.33 3.12 -21.09
C LYS A 342 -15.63 2.37 -22.38
N LYS A 343 -14.64 2.26 -23.29
CA LYS A 343 -14.78 1.46 -24.52
C LYS A 343 -14.63 -0.03 -24.27
N VAL A 344 -13.70 -0.44 -23.40
CA VAL A 344 -13.47 -1.86 -23.09
C VAL A 344 -14.60 -2.45 -22.25
N GLY A 345 -15.26 -1.64 -21.41
CA GLY A 345 -16.46 -2.00 -20.66
C GLY A 345 -16.23 -3.01 -19.54
N GLY A 346 -16.79 -2.73 -18.36
CA GLY A 346 -16.85 -3.67 -17.23
C GLY A 346 -15.51 -4.12 -16.64
N THR A 347 -14.39 -3.49 -16.96
CA THR A 347 -13.06 -3.83 -16.40
C THR A 347 -13.03 -3.55 -14.90
N ALA A 348 -12.23 -4.28 -14.12
CA ALA A 348 -12.19 -4.09 -12.68
C ALA A 348 -11.55 -2.74 -12.31
N MET A 349 -10.49 -2.31 -13.02
CA MET A 349 -9.91 -0.98 -12.81
C MET A 349 -10.86 0.15 -13.23
N GLY A 350 -11.61 -0.02 -14.33
CA GLY A 350 -12.63 0.96 -14.73
C GLY A 350 -13.74 1.08 -13.69
N ALA A 351 -14.22 -0.04 -13.15
CA ALA A 351 -15.19 -0.05 -12.06
C ALA A 351 -14.66 0.62 -10.78
N ALA A 352 -13.36 0.46 -10.48
CA ALA A 352 -12.72 1.12 -9.35
C ALA A 352 -12.69 2.65 -9.52
N VAL A 353 -12.27 3.13 -10.70
CA VAL A 353 -12.24 4.55 -11.02
C VAL A 353 -13.64 5.15 -10.96
N GLU A 354 -14.63 4.51 -11.58
CA GLU A 354 -16.01 4.99 -11.57
C GLU A 354 -16.58 5.07 -10.15
N ALA A 355 -16.37 4.02 -9.34
CA ALA A 355 -16.88 3.98 -7.96
C ALA A 355 -16.24 5.05 -7.04
N SER A 356 -15.00 5.43 -7.29
CA SER A 356 -14.27 6.40 -6.47
C SER A 356 -14.41 7.85 -6.92
N ARG A 357 -14.90 8.10 -8.14
CA ARG A 357 -14.88 9.42 -8.80
C ARG A 357 -15.46 10.56 -7.98
N GLY A 358 -16.52 10.31 -7.21
CA GLY A 358 -17.20 11.32 -6.39
C GLY A 358 -16.59 11.53 -4.99
N VAL A 359 -15.63 10.69 -4.59
CA VAL A 359 -15.11 10.61 -3.21
C VAL A 359 -13.59 10.52 -3.14
N LEU A 360 -12.90 10.60 -4.29
CA LEU A 360 -11.45 10.50 -4.38
C LEU A 360 -10.75 11.68 -3.69
N VAL A 361 -11.30 12.88 -3.88
CA VAL A 361 -10.80 14.11 -3.24
C VAL A 361 -11.74 14.47 -2.08
N PRO A 362 -11.20 14.67 -0.86
CA PRO A 362 -12.00 15.10 0.29
C PRO A 362 -12.81 16.36 0.01
N ARG A 363 -14.05 16.38 0.49
CA ARG A 363 -14.92 17.56 0.42
C ARG A 363 -14.30 18.71 1.21
N THR A 364 -14.59 19.95 0.80
CA THR A 364 -14.12 21.16 1.50
C THR A 364 -15.23 21.86 2.29
N THR A 365 -16.48 21.43 2.13
CA THR A 365 -17.63 22.00 2.84
C THR A 365 -18.79 20.99 2.93
N PRO A 366 -19.54 20.94 4.04
CA PRO A 366 -19.27 21.63 5.31
C PRO A 366 -18.04 21.05 6.03
N ARG A 367 -17.46 21.79 6.98
CA ARG A 367 -16.20 21.40 7.65
C ARG A 367 -16.24 20.00 8.29
N ARG A 368 -17.38 19.62 8.85
CA ARG A 368 -17.57 18.26 9.40
C ARG A 368 -17.35 17.17 8.35
N ALA A 369 -17.87 17.36 7.14
CA ALA A 369 -17.71 16.42 6.05
C ALA A 369 -16.26 16.35 5.56
N GLU A 370 -15.57 17.49 5.53
CA GLU A 370 -14.13 17.54 5.26
C GLU A 370 -13.33 16.73 6.30
N ASP A 371 -13.58 16.95 7.60
CA ASP A 371 -12.87 16.22 8.66
C ASP A 371 -13.17 14.70 8.60
N GLU A 372 -14.41 14.30 8.30
CA GLU A 372 -14.77 12.88 8.09
C GLU A 372 -14.00 12.25 6.92
N ASP A 373 -13.93 12.95 5.77
CA ASP A 373 -13.21 12.47 4.58
C ASP A 373 -11.70 12.39 4.82
N LEU A 374 -11.11 13.40 5.46
CA LEU A 374 -9.69 13.45 5.79
C LEU A 374 -9.30 12.36 6.80
N ASN A 375 -10.13 12.10 7.81
CA ASN A 375 -9.93 11.00 8.76
C ASN A 375 -9.95 9.63 8.05
N GLY A 376 -10.94 9.42 7.18
CA GLY A 376 -11.04 8.18 6.41
C GLY A 376 -9.86 7.96 5.45
N MET A 377 -9.38 9.03 4.81
CA MET A 377 -8.18 8.99 3.97
C MET A 377 -6.91 8.70 4.79
N TRP A 378 -6.80 9.27 6.00
CA TRP A 378 -5.67 8.99 6.89
C TRP A 378 -5.65 7.53 7.32
N LEU A 379 -6.81 6.99 7.74
CA LEU A 379 -6.96 5.57 8.03
C LEU A 379 -6.59 4.69 6.83
N ALA A 380 -7.08 5.02 5.63
CA ALA A 380 -6.82 4.25 4.42
C ALA A 380 -5.32 4.07 4.15
N ARG A 381 -4.54 5.15 4.30
CA ARG A 381 -3.08 5.13 4.15
C ARG A 381 -2.42 4.23 5.19
N VAL A 382 -2.74 4.45 6.47
CA VAL A 382 -2.18 3.65 7.58
C VAL A 382 -2.51 2.17 7.43
N ALA A 383 -3.78 1.84 7.13
CA ALA A 383 -4.25 0.46 7.02
C ALA A 383 -3.60 -0.28 5.84
N ARG A 384 -3.43 0.39 4.68
CA ARG A 384 -2.72 -0.19 3.52
C ARG A 384 -1.27 -0.50 3.88
N THR A 385 -0.53 0.46 4.44
CA THR A 385 0.86 0.27 4.84
C THR A 385 0.97 -0.83 5.90
N ALA A 386 0.05 -0.87 6.87
CA ALA A 386 0.04 -1.93 7.87
C ALA A 386 -0.18 -3.32 7.25
N ALA A 387 -0.99 -3.43 6.20
CA ALA A 387 -1.16 -4.67 5.43
C ALA A 387 0.06 -5.00 4.53
N HIS A 388 0.82 -4.01 4.10
CA HIS A 388 2.12 -4.26 3.48
C HIS A 388 3.07 -4.94 4.49
N GLU A 389 3.21 -4.36 5.68
CA GLU A 389 4.14 -4.84 6.71
C GLU A 389 3.75 -6.21 7.29
N VAL A 390 2.46 -6.49 7.49
CA VAL A 390 2.00 -7.83 7.86
C VAL A 390 2.20 -8.82 6.71
N GLY A 391 2.17 -8.38 5.45
CA GLY A 391 2.57 -9.17 4.29
C GLY A 391 4.02 -9.66 4.39
N HIS A 392 4.94 -8.81 4.85
CA HIS A 392 6.32 -9.24 5.16
C HIS A 392 6.40 -10.27 6.29
N CYS A 393 5.53 -10.19 7.30
CA CYS A 393 5.41 -11.22 8.33
C CYS A 393 4.93 -12.58 7.78
N LEU A 394 4.18 -12.56 6.69
CA LEU A 394 3.80 -13.74 5.90
C LEU A 394 4.93 -14.23 4.97
N GLY A 395 6.11 -13.60 5.00
CA GLY A 395 7.25 -13.93 4.16
C GLY A 395 7.13 -13.42 2.71
N LEU A 396 6.15 -12.56 2.42
CA LEU A 396 6.02 -11.91 1.12
C LEU A 396 7.13 -10.86 0.98
N GLY A 397 7.93 -10.93 -0.08
CA GLY A 397 8.86 -9.85 -0.44
C GLY A 397 8.16 -8.75 -1.26
N HIS A 398 8.91 -7.71 -1.65
CA HIS A 398 8.36 -6.73 -2.57
C HIS A 398 7.95 -7.39 -3.90
N CYS A 399 6.81 -6.97 -4.44
CA CYS A 399 6.21 -7.53 -5.65
C CYS A 399 6.54 -6.69 -6.86
N ILE A 400 7.00 -7.33 -7.95
CA ILE A 400 7.34 -6.64 -9.21
C ILE A 400 6.46 -7.07 -10.39
N TYR A 401 5.55 -8.02 -10.19
CA TYR A 401 4.80 -8.64 -11.28
C TYR A 401 3.61 -7.81 -11.78
N TYR A 402 2.98 -7.07 -10.86
CA TYR A 402 1.73 -6.35 -11.02
C TYR A 402 1.69 -5.17 -10.05
N ALA A 403 0.77 -4.24 -10.28
CA ALA A 403 0.28 -3.35 -9.25
C ALA A 403 -0.12 -4.20 -8.02
N CYS A 404 0.42 -3.93 -6.83
CA CYS A 404 0.22 -4.76 -5.64
C CYS A 404 0.47 -3.96 -4.36
N VAL A 405 -0.28 -4.24 -3.29
CA VAL A 405 0.01 -3.67 -1.95
C VAL A 405 1.43 -4.03 -1.48
N MET A 406 1.99 -5.14 -1.96
CA MET A 406 3.35 -5.58 -1.65
C MET A 406 4.42 -4.93 -2.54
N GLN A 407 4.13 -3.93 -3.38
CA GLN A 407 5.22 -3.20 -4.05
C GLN A 407 6.05 -2.41 -3.04
N GLY A 408 7.35 -2.33 -3.27
CA GLY A 408 8.19 -1.38 -2.55
C GLY A 408 7.76 0.06 -2.85
N THR A 409 8.05 0.97 -1.93
CA THR A 409 7.70 2.38 -2.05
C THR A 409 8.90 3.25 -1.68
N GLY A 410 9.37 4.08 -2.61
CA GLY A 410 10.45 5.05 -2.40
C GLY A 410 9.98 6.36 -1.75
N GLY A 411 8.67 6.59 -1.66
CA GLY A 411 8.12 7.77 -1.00
C GLY A 411 6.59 7.78 -0.90
N LEU A 412 6.05 8.77 -0.20
CA LEU A 412 4.62 8.87 0.12
C LEU A 412 3.72 9.05 -1.11
N GLY A 413 4.24 9.70 -2.15
CA GLY A 413 3.54 9.84 -3.43
C GLY A 413 3.44 8.52 -4.20
N GLU A 414 4.43 7.63 -4.07
CA GLU A 414 4.34 6.27 -4.61
C GLU A 414 3.42 5.40 -3.77
N ASP A 415 3.55 5.46 -2.44
CA ASP A 415 2.71 4.68 -1.53
C ASP A 415 1.21 4.98 -1.74
N GLY A 416 0.81 6.25 -1.91
CA GLY A 416 -0.57 6.62 -2.23
C GLY A 416 -1.12 6.06 -3.56
N ARG A 417 -0.24 5.64 -4.48
CA ARG A 417 -0.60 5.06 -5.78
C ARG A 417 -0.71 3.53 -5.74
N GLN A 418 -0.22 2.88 -4.69
CA GLN A 418 -0.28 1.42 -4.58
C GLN A 418 -1.71 0.94 -4.30
N PRO A 419 -2.14 -0.17 -4.92
CA PRO A 419 -3.47 -0.73 -4.70
C PRO A 419 -3.62 -1.35 -3.30
N PRO A 420 -4.83 -1.37 -2.72
CA PRO A 420 -5.11 -2.01 -1.44
C PRO A 420 -5.41 -3.52 -1.58
N TYR A 421 -4.79 -4.21 -2.55
CA TYR A 421 -5.02 -5.63 -2.82
C TYR A 421 -3.72 -6.41 -3.02
N PHE A 422 -3.77 -7.73 -2.77
CA PHE A 422 -2.78 -8.64 -3.31
C PHE A 422 -3.02 -8.89 -4.80
N CYS A 423 -1.94 -8.83 -5.59
CA CYS A 423 -1.97 -9.28 -6.96
C CYS A 423 -2.08 -10.82 -7.03
N PRO A 424 -2.31 -11.42 -8.22
CA PRO A 424 -2.52 -12.86 -8.37
C PRO A 424 -1.38 -13.72 -7.79
N VAL A 425 -0.13 -13.24 -7.88
CA VAL A 425 1.04 -13.95 -7.34
C VAL A 425 1.06 -13.91 -5.80
N CYS A 426 0.75 -12.75 -5.20
CA CYS A 426 0.75 -12.61 -3.74
C CYS A 426 -0.48 -13.27 -3.10
N GLU A 427 -1.63 -13.19 -3.76
CA GLU A 427 -2.86 -13.87 -3.35
C GLU A 427 -2.66 -15.40 -3.38
N ALA A 428 -2.05 -15.94 -4.45
CA ALA A 428 -1.73 -17.36 -4.53
C ALA A 428 -0.79 -17.85 -3.40
N LYS A 429 0.18 -17.03 -2.99
CA LYS A 429 1.05 -17.33 -1.83
C LYS A 429 0.24 -17.35 -0.54
N PHE A 430 -0.58 -16.31 -0.31
CA PHE A 430 -1.37 -16.22 0.90
C PHE A 430 -2.37 -17.37 1.02
N VAL A 431 -3.13 -17.64 -0.06
CA VAL A 431 -4.07 -18.76 -0.12
C VAL A 431 -3.34 -20.09 0.07
N TRP A 432 -2.19 -20.32 -0.57
CA TRP A 432 -1.38 -21.53 -0.29
C TRP A 432 -1.06 -21.66 1.20
N GLY A 433 -0.61 -20.59 1.85
CA GLY A 433 -0.30 -20.57 3.28
C GLY A 433 -1.48 -20.97 4.16
N LEU A 434 -2.70 -20.54 3.83
CA LEU A 434 -3.93 -20.92 4.54
C LEU A 434 -4.23 -22.42 4.44
N GLY A 435 -3.92 -23.04 3.31
CA GLY A 435 -4.16 -24.46 3.05
C GLY A 435 -3.00 -25.38 3.41
N GLU A 436 -1.83 -24.85 3.74
CA GLU A 436 -0.62 -25.66 3.94
C GLU A 436 -0.72 -26.56 5.17
N MET A 437 -1.03 -25.99 6.33
CA MET A 437 -1.09 -26.71 7.60
C MET A 437 -2.53 -27.00 8.05
N GLY A 438 -3.50 -26.87 7.15
CA GLY A 438 -4.92 -27.13 7.44
C GLY A 438 -5.56 -26.08 8.34
N VAL A 439 -5.12 -24.81 8.26
CA VAL A 439 -5.78 -23.69 8.96
C VAL A 439 -7.19 -23.49 8.41
N VAL A 440 -7.35 -23.64 7.10
CA VAL A 440 -8.65 -23.66 6.42
C VAL A 440 -9.02 -25.10 6.06
N GLU A 441 -10.21 -25.52 6.47
CA GLU A 441 -10.71 -26.86 6.16
C GLU A 441 -10.78 -27.08 4.64
N GLY A 442 -10.39 -28.29 4.22
CA GLY A 442 -10.30 -28.66 2.82
C GLY A 442 -8.96 -28.33 2.16
N GLY A 443 -8.07 -27.59 2.83
CA GLY A 443 -6.66 -27.42 2.42
C GLY A 443 -5.72 -28.32 3.23
N LYS A 444 -4.76 -28.98 2.58
CA LYS A 444 -3.64 -29.65 3.24
C LYS A 444 -2.42 -29.76 2.33
N ALA A 445 -1.25 -29.36 2.82
CA ALA A 445 0.02 -29.35 2.07
C ALA A 445 -0.13 -28.66 0.70
N GLY A 446 -0.93 -27.59 0.66
CA GLY A 446 -1.24 -26.81 -0.54
C GLY A 446 -2.12 -27.51 -1.58
N LYS A 447 -2.64 -28.71 -1.27
CA LYS A 447 -3.70 -29.35 -2.04
C LYS A 447 -5.06 -28.96 -1.47
N TRP A 448 -6.02 -28.72 -2.35
CA TRP A 448 -7.37 -28.31 -1.97
C TRP A 448 -8.41 -29.33 -2.42
N ARG A 449 -9.42 -29.56 -1.57
CA ARG A 449 -10.66 -30.25 -1.96
C ARG A 449 -11.30 -29.48 -3.13
N GLY A 450 -11.87 -30.20 -4.09
CA GLY A 450 -12.41 -29.61 -5.34
C GLY A 450 -13.24 -28.35 -5.09
N GLY A 451 -12.89 -27.26 -5.77
CA GLY A 451 -13.54 -25.95 -5.65
C GLY A 451 -13.17 -25.13 -4.40
N ARG A 452 -12.66 -25.74 -3.33
CA ARG A 452 -12.46 -25.05 -2.03
C ARG A 452 -11.50 -23.87 -2.11
N GLN A 453 -10.38 -23.99 -2.83
CA GLN A 453 -9.43 -22.88 -2.98
C GLN A 453 -10.12 -21.63 -3.55
N ARG A 454 -10.93 -21.84 -4.58
CA ARG A 454 -11.69 -20.80 -5.28
C ARG A 454 -12.78 -20.21 -4.38
N GLU A 455 -13.42 -21.03 -3.55
CA GLU A 455 -14.35 -20.53 -2.52
C GLU A 455 -13.66 -19.64 -1.48
N VAL A 456 -12.45 -19.99 -1.04
CA VAL A 456 -11.65 -19.16 -0.11
C VAL A 456 -11.36 -17.80 -0.73
N GLU A 457 -10.95 -17.77 -2.00
CA GLU A 457 -10.71 -16.52 -2.74
C GLU A 457 -11.99 -15.67 -2.83
N ARG A 458 -13.14 -16.30 -3.06
CA ARG A 458 -14.45 -15.61 -3.05
C ARG A 458 -14.79 -15.03 -1.68
N GLU A 459 -14.69 -15.85 -0.62
CA GLU A 459 -14.97 -15.46 0.78
C GLU A 459 -14.12 -14.25 1.19
N ARG A 460 -12.84 -14.23 0.81
CA ARG A 460 -11.92 -13.11 1.05
C ARG A 460 -12.37 -11.83 0.36
N MET A 461 -12.75 -11.91 -0.91
CA MET A 461 -13.27 -10.75 -1.65
C MET A 461 -14.58 -10.23 -1.06
N GLU A 462 -15.49 -11.13 -0.67
CA GLU A 462 -16.76 -10.77 -0.02
C GLU A 462 -16.52 -10.09 1.34
N ALA A 463 -15.61 -10.62 2.16
CA ALA A 463 -15.23 -10.01 3.44
C ALA A 463 -14.65 -8.59 3.25
N MET A 464 -13.73 -8.43 2.30
CA MET A 464 -13.13 -7.14 1.97
C MET A 464 -14.14 -6.15 1.40
N MET A 465 -15.07 -6.60 0.55
CA MET A 465 -16.15 -5.78 0.02
C MET A 465 -17.06 -5.26 1.16
N GLY A 466 -17.35 -6.11 2.16
CA GLY A 466 -18.10 -5.71 3.35
C GLY A 466 -17.42 -4.59 4.15
N PHE A 467 -16.10 -4.67 4.35
CA PHE A 467 -15.34 -3.59 4.99
C PHE A 467 -15.38 -2.31 4.15
N CYS A 468 -15.16 -2.41 2.84
CA CYS A 468 -15.17 -1.25 1.95
C CYS A 468 -16.54 -0.54 1.92
N GLU A 469 -17.66 -1.26 2.10
CA GLU A 469 -19.00 -0.64 2.18
C GLU A 469 -19.13 0.27 3.40
N LEU A 470 -18.52 -0.07 4.54
CA LEU A 470 -18.51 0.77 5.73
C LEU A 470 -17.76 2.10 5.49
N TRP A 471 -16.78 2.08 4.59
CA TRP A 471 -15.91 3.21 4.27
C TRP A 471 -16.08 3.76 2.85
N LYS A 472 -17.25 3.56 2.22
CA LYS A 472 -17.52 3.98 0.83
C LYS A 472 -17.41 5.49 0.56
N GLY A 473 -17.33 6.31 1.61
CA GLY A 473 -17.06 7.75 1.50
C GLY A 473 -15.58 8.08 1.26
N VAL A 474 -14.69 7.09 1.30
CA VAL A 474 -13.24 7.26 1.14
C VAL A 474 -12.81 6.73 -0.22
N GLY A 475 -12.12 7.54 -1.02
CA GLY A 475 -11.65 7.22 -2.37
C GLY A 475 -11.10 5.81 -2.57
N MET A 476 -10.10 5.42 -1.77
CA MET A 476 -9.47 4.10 -1.86
C MET A 476 -10.48 2.96 -1.60
N PHE A 477 -11.31 3.06 -0.56
CA PHE A 477 -12.25 1.99 -0.22
C PHE A 477 -13.42 1.91 -1.20
N ALA A 478 -13.93 3.05 -1.67
CA ALA A 478 -14.94 3.11 -2.73
C ALA A 478 -14.42 2.45 -4.02
N GLY A 479 -13.19 2.79 -4.42
CA GLY A 479 -12.54 2.18 -5.58
C GLY A 479 -12.33 0.68 -5.39
N TYR A 480 -11.89 0.25 -4.20
CA TYR A 480 -11.68 -1.17 -3.92
C TYR A 480 -12.97 -1.97 -3.93
N LYS A 481 -14.05 -1.39 -3.42
CA LYS A 481 -15.38 -1.99 -3.54
C LYS A 481 -15.77 -2.20 -5.01
N GLY A 482 -15.66 -1.16 -5.85
CA GLY A 482 -15.98 -1.25 -7.28
C GLY A 482 -15.14 -2.30 -8.02
N TRP A 483 -13.84 -2.37 -7.69
CA TRP A 483 -12.93 -3.39 -8.22
C TRP A 483 -13.35 -4.81 -7.82
N LEU A 484 -13.68 -5.03 -6.54
CA LEU A 484 -14.13 -6.32 -6.00
C LEU A 484 -15.47 -6.76 -6.59
N GLU A 485 -16.45 -5.86 -6.69
CA GLU A 485 -17.76 -6.14 -7.30
C GLU A 485 -17.64 -6.58 -8.76
N ALA A 486 -16.78 -5.90 -9.54
CA ALA A 486 -16.53 -6.26 -10.92
C ALA A 486 -15.87 -7.65 -11.05
N ARG A 487 -14.88 -7.95 -10.18
CA ARG A 487 -14.23 -9.27 -10.15
C ARG A 487 -15.16 -10.38 -9.71
N LEU A 488 -15.90 -10.20 -8.62
CA LEU A 488 -16.90 -11.17 -8.15
C LEU A 488 -17.93 -11.49 -9.24
N ARG A 489 -18.43 -10.47 -9.95
CA ARG A 489 -19.36 -10.66 -11.07
C ARG A 489 -18.74 -11.44 -12.23
N ARG A 490 -17.51 -11.13 -12.63
CA ARG A 490 -16.85 -11.77 -13.79
C ARG A 490 -16.34 -13.18 -13.49
N GLU A 491 -15.80 -13.36 -12.30
CA GLU A 491 -15.12 -14.60 -11.93
C GLU A 491 -16.10 -15.58 -11.26
N PHE A 492 -17.08 -15.14 -10.47
CA PHE A 492 -17.85 -16.05 -9.61
C PHE A 492 -19.34 -16.14 -9.91
N VAL A 493 -19.92 -15.18 -10.64
CA VAL A 493 -21.28 -15.31 -11.15
C VAL A 493 -21.21 -16.05 -12.47
N ALA A 494 -21.89 -17.20 -12.57
CA ALA A 494 -21.91 -18.01 -13.78
C ALA A 494 -22.31 -17.15 -14.99
N ARG A 495 -21.56 -17.25 -16.11
CA ARG A 495 -22.16 -17.01 -17.43
C ARG A 495 -23.40 -17.90 -17.46
N GLU A 496 -24.59 -17.31 -17.60
CA GLU A 496 -25.78 -18.10 -17.86
C GLU A 496 -25.43 -19.07 -18.99
N VAL A 497 -25.64 -20.35 -18.70
CA VAL A 497 -25.44 -21.45 -19.63
C VAL A 497 -26.13 -21.04 -20.92
N GLU A 498 -25.39 -20.90 -22.02
CA GLU A 498 -26.00 -20.97 -23.34
C GLU A 498 -26.70 -22.32 -23.38
N VAL A 499 -28.02 -22.29 -23.19
CA VAL A 499 -28.88 -23.41 -23.51
C VAL A 499 -28.74 -23.55 -25.01
N ILE A 500 -27.81 -24.41 -25.44
CA ILE A 500 -27.81 -24.93 -26.80
C ILE A 500 -29.10 -25.72 -26.89
N ASP A 501 -30.12 -25.09 -27.48
CA ASP A 501 -31.34 -25.75 -27.89
C ASP A 501 -30.97 -26.78 -28.96
N LEU A 502 -30.88 -28.05 -28.56
CA LEU A 502 -30.67 -29.18 -29.46
C LEU A 502 -31.96 -29.61 -30.16
N THR A 503 -32.97 -28.74 -30.23
CA THR A 503 -34.15 -28.96 -31.08
C THR A 503 -34.20 -27.97 -32.25
N ARG A 504 -33.44 -28.27 -33.31
CA ARG A 504 -33.88 -28.11 -34.71
C ARG A 504 -32.95 -28.78 -35.71
#